data_AF-A0A8B8JNI7-F1
#
_entry.id   AF-A0A8B8JNI7-F1
#
_cell.length_a   1.000
_cell.length_b   1.000
_cell.length_c   1.000
_cell.angle_alpha   90.00
_cell.angle_beta   90.00
_cell.angle_gamma   90.00
#
_symmetry.space_group_name_H-M   'P 1'
#
loop_
_entity.id
_entity.type
_entity.pdbx_description
1 polymer ?
#
loop_
_entity_poly.entity_id
_entity_poly.type
_entity_poly.pdbx_seq_one_letter_code
_entity_poly.pdbx_strand_id
1 'polypeptide(L)'
;MGKEQSQSPCLTDVEPDRISCLPDHVVDHILSYVSIREAVRTSVLSSKWRYKWATQPNLVFDNQCVPVASQDLTIIKNKLLRAIDHVLLLHFGEINKFKLSHRDLIGVTDIDRWTSHLCRRSIKEFVLEIWKGQRYKIPSYLFSCQSLTHLELFNCWLKPPSNFRGFRNLKSLDLQHVTLAQDVFENLISNCPQLERLTLMNFDGFTQLNIDAPNLLFFDIGGRFEDVSFKNTSQLAVVSIGLYLNFEINHSRLHVGSSNLLKFFYHLPHVQRLEVQSYFLKYLAVGVVPINLPRECADLSYLSIRINFNDSKEISAALCLLRNSPNLQELEILGRPEEQTVLSTDNYCWEDVYLTCSVMQLRYVRIDGISGIQPELDFISFLLIYSPELERMTVKPGSSVGSELMKELLRFRRSSGRAEIIYVEPS
;
A
#
# COMPACT_ATOMS: atom_id res chain seq x y z
N MET A 1 19.72 -74.67 48.52
CA MET A 1 20.61 -73.65 47.90
C MET A 1 20.58 -73.83 46.39
N GLY A 2 20.21 -72.78 45.65
CA GLY A 2 20.41 -72.70 44.20
C GLY A 2 19.14 -72.77 43.34
N LYS A 3 18.63 -71.59 42.94
CA LYS A 3 18.49 -71.12 41.54
C LYS A 3 17.43 -70.01 41.49
N GLU A 4 17.86 -68.76 41.65
CA GLU A 4 17.07 -67.61 41.18
C GLU A 4 17.39 -67.39 39.70
N GLN A 5 16.33 -67.44 38.88
CA GLN A 5 16.38 -67.21 37.45
C GLN A 5 16.56 -65.72 37.18
N SER A 6 17.50 -65.43 36.29
CA SER A 6 17.73 -64.17 35.61
C SER A 6 16.45 -63.64 34.95
N GLN A 7 16.00 -62.45 35.36
CA GLN A 7 15.14 -61.59 34.54
C GLN A 7 16.00 -60.48 33.93
N SER A 8 16.20 -60.58 32.62
CA SER A 8 16.71 -59.52 31.76
C SER A 8 15.79 -58.28 31.79
N PRO A 9 16.32 -57.05 31.81
CA PRO A 9 15.48 -55.87 31.62
C PRO A 9 14.95 -55.86 30.19
N CYS A 10 13.64 -55.68 30.09
CA CYS A 10 12.89 -55.52 28.85
C CYS A 10 13.50 -54.38 28.01
N LEU A 11 13.96 -54.70 26.80
CA LEU A 11 14.27 -53.70 25.78
C LEU A 11 12.96 -53.04 25.38
N THR A 12 12.68 -51.86 25.94
CA THR A 12 11.61 -51.01 25.43
C THR A 12 11.99 -50.61 24.01
N ASP A 13 11.20 -51.09 23.05
CA ASP A 13 11.24 -50.68 21.65
C ASP A 13 10.86 -49.19 21.58
N VAL A 14 11.87 -48.32 21.68
CA VAL A 14 11.70 -46.88 21.54
C VAL A 14 11.47 -46.65 20.06
N GLU A 15 10.22 -46.37 19.67
CA GLU A 15 9.90 -45.90 18.32
C GLU A 15 10.95 -44.86 17.91
N PRO A 16 11.70 -45.10 16.82
CA PRO A 16 12.82 -44.24 16.47
C PRO A 16 12.31 -42.82 16.25
N ASP A 17 12.95 -41.83 16.88
CA ASP A 17 12.59 -40.42 16.73
C ASP A 17 12.79 -39.98 15.27
N ARG A 18 11.72 -40.13 14.48
CA ARG A 18 11.74 -39.91 13.02
C ARG A 18 12.00 -38.44 12.68
N ILE A 19 11.57 -37.53 13.55
CA ILE A 19 11.65 -36.09 13.33
C ILE A 19 13.07 -35.59 13.62
N SER A 20 13.72 -36.04 14.70
CA SER A 20 15.14 -35.71 14.97
C SER A 20 16.13 -36.46 14.07
N CYS A 21 15.67 -37.40 13.26
CA CYS A 21 16.47 -38.09 12.24
C CYS A 21 16.39 -37.43 10.85
N LEU A 22 15.57 -36.39 10.69
CA LEU A 22 15.50 -35.64 9.43
C LEU A 22 16.84 -34.90 9.18
N PRO A 23 17.27 -34.81 7.91
CA PRO A 23 18.40 -33.97 7.54
C PRO A 23 18.17 -32.50 7.90
N ASP A 24 19.25 -31.78 8.22
CA ASP A 24 19.20 -30.39 8.67
C ASP A 24 18.43 -29.46 7.71
N HIS A 25 18.66 -29.60 6.40
CA HIS A 25 17.97 -28.79 5.40
C HIS A 25 16.45 -29.01 5.38
N VAL A 26 15.96 -30.21 5.72
CA VAL A 26 14.53 -30.50 5.81
C VAL A 26 13.95 -29.85 7.06
N VAL A 27 14.67 -29.92 8.19
CA VAL A 27 14.26 -29.26 9.43
C VAL A 27 14.21 -27.74 9.24
N ASP A 28 15.24 -27.15 8.62
CA ASP A 28 15.29 -25.72 8.31
C ASP A 28 14.12 -25.32 7.40
N HIS A 29 13.79 -26.15 6.41
CA HIS A 29 12.64 -25.93 5.53
C HIS A 29 11.31 -25.98 6.29
N ILE A 30 11.12 -26.98 7.17
CA ILE A 30 9.92 -27.06 8.04
C ILE A 30 9.83 -25.83 8.93
N LEU A 31 10.93 -25.46 9.59
CA LEU A 31 10.98 -24.31 10.49
C LEU A 31 10.75 -22.98 9.78
N SER A 32 11.06 -22.90 8.48
CA SER A 32 10.78 -21.70 7.68
C SER A 32 9.28 -21.39 7.52
N TYR A 33 8.40 -22.37 7.74
CA TYR A 33 6.95 -22.21 7.65
C TYR A 33 6.27 -21.89 9.00
N VAL A 34 7.02 -21.91 10.11
CA VAL A 34 6.46 -21.61 11.44
C VAL A 34 7.02 -20.31 11.99
N SER A 35 6.29 -19.71 12.93
CA SER A 35 6.74 -18.48 13.60
C SER A 35 8.02 -18.73 14.39
N ILE A 36 8.84 -17.68 14.60
CA ILE A 36 10.04 -17.80 15.45
C ILE A 36 9.71 -18.28 16.86
N ARG A 37 8.51 -17.92 17.36
CA ARG A 37 8.00 -18.40 18.64
C ARG A 37 7.82 -19.92 18.63
N GLU A 38 7.17 -20.47 17.62
CA GLU A 38 6.96 -21.92 17.49
C GLU A 38 8.26 -22.66 17.25
N ALA A 39 9.14 -22.12 16.40
CA ALA A 39 10.47 -22.66 16.17
C ALA A 39 11.27 -22.74 17.49
N VAL A 40 11.28 -21.68 18.30
CA VAL A 40 11.91 -21.69 19.62
C VAL A 40 11.24 -22.69 20.55
N ARG A 41 9.91 -22.88 20.50
CA ARG A 41 9.21 -23.90 21.31
C ARG A 41 9.66 -25.32 20.99
N THR A 42 10.11 -25.61 19.77
CA THR A 42 10.65 -26.95 19.44
C THR A 42 11.93 -27.27 20.21
N SER A 43 12.61 -26.27 20.78
CA SER A 43 13.86 -26.47 21.54
C SER A 43 13.73 -27.38 22.76
N VAL A 44 12.50 -27.60 23.26
CA VAL A 44 12.22 -28.49 24.41
C VAL A 44 12.00 -29.95 24.00
N LEU A 45 11.88 -30.24 22.70
CA LEU A 45 11.57 -31.59 22.20
C LEU A 45 12.74 -32.56 22.44
N SER A 46 13.97 -32.13 22.14
CA SER A 46 15.18 -32.91 22.43
C SER A 46 16.43 -32.03 22.39
N SER A 47 17.57 -32.58 22.84
CA SER A 47 18.86 -31.89 22.75
C SER A 47 19.26 -31.52 21.32
N LYS A 48 18.81 -32.29 20.31
CA LYS A 48 19.05 -32.02 18.89
C LYS A 48 18.23 -30.84 18.35
N TRP A 49 17.05 -30.60 18.91
CA TRP A 49 16.16 -29.50 18.49
C TRP A 49 16.50 -28.16 19.16
N ARG A 50 17.29 -28.19 20.25
CA ARG A 50 17.56 -27.04 21.12
C ARG A 50 17.92 -25.74 20.38
N TYR A 51 18.68 -25.83 19.28
CA TYR A 51 19.18 -24.67 18.54
C TYR A 51 18.81 -24.68 17.05
N LYS A 52 17.85 -25.51 16.61
CA LYS A 52 17.46 -25.57 15.18
C LYS A 52 16.80 -24.28 14.70
N TRP A 53 16.15 -23.54 15.58
CA TRP A 53 15.58 -22.23 15.27
C TRP A 53 16.64 -21.14 15.05
N ALA A 54 17.88 -21.33 15.53
CA ALA A 54 18.91 -20.29 15.55
C ALA A 54 19.59 -20.07 14.18
N THR A 55 19.16 -20.82 13.15
CA THR A 55 19.53 -20.67 11.74
C THR A 55 18.42 -20.05 10.89
N GLN A 56 17.25 -19.76 11.47
CA GLN A 56 16.08 -19.32 10.72
C GLN A 56 16.28 -17.92 10.11
N PRO A 57 16.23 -17.78 8.78
CA PRO A 57 16.60 -16.52 8.12
C PRO A 57 15.61 -15.37 8.32
N ASN A 58 14.36 -15.69 8.68
CA ASN A 58 13.27 -14.74 8.81
C ASN A 58 12.86 -14.62 10.27
N LEU A 59 13.22 -13.52 10.92
CA LEU A 59 12.89 -13.22 12.30
C LEU A 59 11.70 -12.25 12.33
N VAL A 60 10.50 -12.78 12.55
CA VAL A 60 9.27 -12.00 12.60
C VAL A 60 8.74 -11.97 14.04
N PHE A 61 8.71 -10.77 14.62
CA PHE A 61 8.19 -10.49 15.94
C PHE A 61 6.93 -9.65 15.82
N ASP A 62 5.78 -10.34 15.82
CA ASP A 62 4.48 -9.72 15.68
C ASP A 62 3.54 -9.99 16.88
N ASN A 63 2.26 -9.63 16.75
CA ASN A 63 1.24 -9.87 17.76
C ASN A 63 1.05 -11.36 18.12
N GLN A 64 1.53 -12.31 17.30
CA GLN A 64 1.45 -13.74 17.59
C GLN A 64 2.58 -14.21 18.52
N CYS A 65 3.68 -13.45 18.60
CA CYS A 65 4.85 -13.81 19.41
C CYS A 65 4.59 -13.70 20.92
N VAL A 66 3.82 -12.70 21.35
CA VAL A 66 3.41 -12.52 22.74
C VAL A 66 1.91 -12.27 22.77
N PRO A 67 1.08 -13.28 23.09
CA PRO A 67 -0.37 -13.12 23.15
C PRO A 67 -0.74 -12.03 24.16
N VAL A 68 -1.72 -11.22 23.80
CA VAL A 68 -2.36 -10.23 24.68
C VAL A 68 -3.19 -10.97 25.72
N ALA A 69 -2.53 -11.54 26.72
CA ALA A 69 -3.17 -12.12 27.88
C ALA A 69 -2.72 -11.31 29.11
N SER A 70 -3.63 -10.50 29.65
CA SER A 70 -3.58 -9.74 30.93
C SER A 70 -3.16 -8.26 30.92
N GLN A 71 -3.61 -7.57 31.98
CA GLN A 71 -3.98 -6.16 32.13
C GLN A 71 -2.83 -5.12 32.24
N ASP A 72 -1.58 -5.47 31.91
CA ASP A 72 -0.43 -4.56 32.05
C ASP A 72 0.49 -4.53 30.82
N LEU A 73 0.48 -3.41 30.12
CA LEU A 73 1.30 -3.12 28.93
C LEU A 73 2.81 -3.24 29.20
N THR A 74 3.24 -2.95 30.44
CA THR A 74 4.66 -2.95 30.82
C THR A 74 5.24 -4.36 30.84
N ILE A 75 4.45 -5.33 31.31
CA ILE A 75 4.86 -6.74 31.40
C ILE A 75 4.97 -7.34 29.99
N ILE A 76 4.00 -7.07 29.12
CA ILE A 76 3.99 -7.56 27.73
C ILE A 76 5.20 -7.02 26.98
N LYS A 77 5.44 -5.70 27.10
CA LYS A 77 6.63 -5.05 26.55
C LYS A 77 7.91 -5.74 27.02
N ASN A 78 8.11 -5.89 28.32
CA ASN A 78 9.33 -6.50 28.86
C ASN A 78 9.53 -7.96 28.39
N LYS A 79 8.45 -8.74 28.25
CA LYS A 79 8.53 -10.09 27.69
C LYS A 79 8.97 -10.08 26.23
N LEU A 80 8.40 -9.20 25.40
CA LEU A 80 8.77 -9.05 24.00
C LEU A 80 10.24 -8.64 23.84
N LEU A 81 10.68 -7.60 24.56
CA LEU A 81 12.07 -7.13 24.49
C LEU A 81 13.05 -8.23 24.87
N ARG A 82 12.78 -8.96 25.98
CA ARG A 82 13.63 -10.07 26.42
C ARG A 82 13.64 -11.24 25.44
N ALA A 83 12.52 -11.52 24.79
CA ALA A 83 12.44 -12.57 23.78
C ALA A 83 13.29 -12.20 22.55
N ILE A 84 13.20 -10.95 22.08
CA ILE A 84 14.01 -10.46 20.96
C ILE A 84 15.51 -10.50 21.31
N ASP A 85 15.89 -9.98 22.48
CA ASP A 85 17.27 -10.05 22.96
C ASP A 85 17.79 -11.50 23.00
N HIS A 86 16.99 -12.43 23.52
CA HIS A 86 17.37 -13.84 23.60
C HIS A 86 17.55 -14.48 22.22
N VAL A 87 16.62 -14.20 21.29
CA VAL A 87 16.70 -14.72 19.92
C VAL A 87 17.93 -14.16 19.23
N LEU A 88 18.13 -12.83 19.23
CA LEU A 88 19.26 -12.20 18.56
C LEU A 88 20.61 -12.61 19.15
N LEU A 89 20.69 -12.82 20.47
CA LEU A 89 21.92 -13.25 21.15
C LEU A 89 22.35 -14.66 20.74
N LEU A 90 21.39 -15.58 20.58
CA LEU A 90 21.68 -16.99 20.27
C LEU A 90 21.66 -17.30 18.77
N HIS A 91 21.17 -16.38 17.93
CA HIS A 91 21.06 -16.59 16.50
C HIS A 91 22.43 -16.58 15.80
N PHE A 92 22.83 -17.71 15.21
CA PHE A 92 24.10 -17.84 14.50
C PHE A 92 23.97 -17.97 12.98
N GLY A 93 22.78 -18.25 12.44
CA GLY A 93 22.55 -18.25 10.98
C GLY A 93 22.46 -16.86 10.35
N GLU A 94 22.39 -16.80 9.02
CA GLU A 94 22.13 -15.55 8.27
C GLU A 94 20.75 -14.98 8.65
N ILE A 95 20.65 -13.65 8.79
CA ILE A 95 19.37 -12.97 9.02
C ILE A 95 19.04 -12.20 7.74
N ASN A 96 18.09 -12.72 6.97
CA ASN A 96 17.62 -12.08 5.74
C ASN A 96 16.57 -11.02 6.04
N LYS A 97 15.60 -11.37 6.90
CA LYS A 97 14.46 -10.53 7.25
C LYS A 97 14.33 -10.36 8.75
N PHE A 98 14.11 -9.12 9.18
CA PHE A 98 13.72 -8.78 10.53
C PHE A 98 12.46 -7.92 10.45
N LYS A 99 11.38 -8.40 11.07
CA LYS A 99 10.14 -7.64 11.23
C LYS A 99 9.83 -7.50 12.70
N LEU A 100 9.61 -6.27 13.14
CA LEU A 100 9.12 -5.95 14.47
C LEU A 100 7.85 -5.11 14.35
N SER A 101 6.70 -5.75 14.58
CA SER A 101 5.38 -5.13 14.48
C SER A 101 4.45 -5.67 15.57
N HIS A 102 4.46 -5.02 16.72
CA HIS A 102 3.57 -5.37 17.82
C HIS A 102 2.68 -4.18 18.15
N ARG A 103 1.37 -4.40 18.31
CA ARG A 103 0.36 -3.35 18.51
C ARG A 103 0.61 -2.47 19.74
N ASP A 104 1.34 -3.00 20.71
CA ASP A 104 1.73 -2.32 21.95
C ASP A 104 3.18 -1.77 21.93
N LEU A 105 3.87 -1.89 20.79
CA LEU A 105 5.25 -1.43 20.67
C LEU A 105 5.32 0.10 20.69
N ILE A 106 6.23 0.61 21.52
CA ILE A 106 6.64 2.01 21.55
C ILE A 106 8.13 2.09 21.20
N GLY A 107 8.58 3.25 20.72
CA GLY A 107 10.00 3.51 20.50
C GLY A 107 10.82 3.33 21.78
N VAL A 108 11.82 2.45 21.75
CA VAL A 108 12.73 2.17 22.87
C VAL A 108 14.17 2.07 22.38
N THR A 109 15.12 2.31 23.29
CA THR A 109 16.56 2.25 23.03
C THR A 109 17.06 0.85 22.65
N ASP A 110 16.32 -0.20 23.00
CA ASP A 110 16.63 -1.57 22.59
C ASP A 110 16.63 -1.74 21.07
N ILE A 111 15.73 -1.02 20.38
CA ILE A 111 15.63 -1.02 18.91
C ILE A 111 16.92 -0.49 18.30
N ASP A 112 17.58 0.52 18.90
CA ASP A 112 18.87 1.03 18.44
C ASP A 112 19.94 -0.07 18.44
N ARG A 113 19.99 -0.86 19.53
CA ARG A 113 20.94 -1.96 19.72
C ARG A 113 20.69 -3.07 18.71
N TRP A 114 19.44 -3.47 18.53
CA TRP A 114 19.05 -4.49 17.56
C TRP A 114 19.34 -4.03 16.13
N THR A 115 18.98 -2.80 15.78
CA THR A 115 19.25 -2.23 14.46
C THR A 115 20.75 -2.24 14.17
N SER A 116 21.59 -1.80 15.13
CA SER A 116 23.05 -1.88 14.98
C SER A 116 23.54 -3.33 14.79
N HIS A 117 23.00 -4.29 15.53
CA HIS A 117 23.37 -5.70 15.39
C HIS A 117 23.01 -6.24 14.00
N LEU A 118 21.76 -6.01 13.55
CA LEU A 118 21.24 -6.49 12.28
C LEU A 118 21.98 -5.88 11.08
N CYS A 119 22.28 -4.58 11.14
CA CYS A 119 23.01 -3.89 10.08
C CYS A 119 24.43 -4.45 9.90
N ARG A 120 25.11 -4.82 11.01
CA ARG A 120 26.44 -5.46 10.95
C ARG A 120 26.40 -6.86 10.33
N ARG A 121 25.24 -7.51 10.35
CA ARG A 121 25.02 -8.82 9.73
C ARG A 121 24.52 -8.73 8.30
N SER A 122 24.52 -7.54 7.69
CA SER A 122 24.13 -7.31 6.30
C SER A 122 22.70 -7.78 5.99
N ILE A 123 21.74 -7.43 6.84
CA ILE A 123 20.32 -7.72 6.65
C ILE A 123 19.78 -7.14 5.32
N LYS A 124 18.82 -7.84 4.71
CA LYS A 124 18.21 -7.48 3.42
C LYS A 124 16.85 -6.82 3.59
N GLU A 125 16.00 -7.32 4.48
CA GLU A 125 14.67 -6.77 4.74
C GLU A 125 14.55 -6.30 6.20
N PHE A 126 14.24 -5.02 6.38
CA PHE A 126 14.02 -4.43 7.69
C PHE A 126 12.64 -3.78 7.77
N VAL A 127 11.79 -4.29 8.65
CA VAL A 127 10.44 -3.80 8.91
C VAL A 127 10.30 -3.40 10.37
N LEU A 128 9.95 -2.14 10.62
CA LEU A 128 9.75 -1.60 11.96
C LEU A 128 8.44 -0.81 12.03
N GLU A 129 7.51 -1.29 12.86
CA GLU A 129 6.20 -0.66 13.02
C GLU A 129 5.94 -0.24 14.46
N ILE A 130 5.97 1.06 14.73
CA ILE A 130 5.76 1.65 16.06
C ILE A 130 4.31 2.09 16.22
N TRP A 131 3.46 1.23 16.77
CA TRP A 131 2.01 1.46 16.86
C TRP A 131 1.56 2.42 17.96
N LYS A 132 2.39 2.66 18.98
CA LYS A 132 2.05 3.54 20.12
C LYS A 132 3.16 4.55 20.43
N GLY A 133 2.75 5.64 21.07
CA GLY A 133 3.66 6.68 21.54
C GLY A 133 4.04 7.68 20.44
N GLN A 134 5.12 8.41 20.69
CA GLN A 134 5.67 9.40 19.76
C GLN A 134 6.46 8.73 18.63
N ARG A 135 6.65 9.45 17.52
CA ARG A 135 7.47 9.01 16.39
C ARG A 135 8.85 8.58 16.86
N TYR A 136 9.24 7.37 16.52
CA TYR A 136 10.54 6.84 16.91
C TYR A 136 11.64 7.40 16.00
N LYS A 137 12.68 7.97 16.60
CA LYS A 137 13.82 8.50 15.85
C LYS A 137 14.71 7.34 15.40
N ILE A 138 14.80 7.15 14.09
CA ILE A 138 15.60 6.08 13.50
C ILE A 138 17.09 6.30 13.77
N PRO A 139 17.82 5.28 14.26
CA PRO A 139 19.24 5.39 14.53
C PRO A 139 20.05 5.55 13.23
N SER A 140 21.12 6.35 13.29
CA SER A 140 21.96 6.68 12.12
C SER A 140 22.57 5.44 11.44
N TYR A 141 22.82 4.38 12.21
CA TYR A 141 23.40 3.12 11.71
C TYR A 141 22.57 2.46 10.62
N LEU A 142 21.24 2.65 10.61
CA LEU A 142 20.37 2.09 9.58
C LEU A 142 20.77 2.59 8.19
N PHE A 143 21.10 3.88 8.07
CA PHE A 143 21.50 4.52 6.80
C PHE A 143 22.86 4.05 6.27
N SER A 144 23.64 3.33 7.08
CA SER A 144 24.88 2.69 6.65
C SER A 144 24.68 1.26 6.13
N CYS A 145 23.46 0.71 6.24
CA CYS A 145 23.15 -0.66 5.87
C CYS A 145 22.91 -0.79 4.34
N GLN A 146 23.99 -0.97 3.59
CA GLN A 146 23.95 -1.03 2.12
C GLN A 146 23.42 -2.35 1.55
N SER A 147 23.23 -3.38 2.39
CA SER A 147 22.63 -4.67 2.01
C SER A 147 21.11 -4.64 1.90
N LEU A 148 20.45 -3.58 2.40
CA LEU A 148 19.00 -3.48 2.40
C LEU A 148 18.43 -3.49 0.98
N THR A 149 17.49 -4.39 0.75
CA THR A 149 16.66 -4.49 -0.46
C THR A 149 15.22 -4.05 -0.20
N HIS A 150 14.75 -4.16 1.05
CA HIS A 150 13.42 -3.69 1.47
C HIS A 150 13.49 -3.00 2.84
N LEU A 151 12.89 -1.82 2.92
CA LEU A 151 12.80 -1.02 4.14
C LEU A 151 11.35 -0.56 4.32
N GLU A 152 10.73 -0.96 5.43
CA GLU A 152 9.38 -0.55 5.83
C GLU A 152 9.43 0.09 7.23
N LEU A 153 8.97 1.34 7.32
CA LEU A 153 8.96 2.09 8.57
C LEU A 153 7.58 2.72 8.81
N PHE A 154 6.97 2.39 9.94
CA PHE A 154 5.72 3.01 10.40
C PHE A 154 5.95 3.85 11.66
N ASN A 155 5.43 5.09 11.65
CA ASN A 155 5.47 6.05 12.76
C ASN A 155 6.91 6.39 13.21
N CYS A 156 7.75 6.79 12.26
CA CYS A 156 9.18 7.05 12.47
C CYS A 156 9.58 8.49 12.10
N TRP A 157 10.67 8.97 12.70
CA TRP A 157 11.34 10.22 12.32
C TRP A 157 12.72 9.90 11.73
N LEU A 158 12.92 10.27 10.46
CA LEU A 158 14.14 10.02 9.73
C LEU A 158 15.03 11.27 9.74
N LYS A 159 16.28 11.10 10.17
CA LYS A 159 17.33 12.11 10.09
C LYS A 159 18.66 11.43 9.68
N PRO A 160 18.85 11.17 8.38
CA PRO A 160 20.09 10.58 7.87
C PRO A 160 21.31 11.45 8.20
N PRO A 161 22.49 10.84 8.39
CA PRO A 161 23.75 11.57 8.46
C PRO A 161 24.03 12.38 7.19
N SER A 162 24.79 13.48 7.30
CA SER A 162 25.11 14.36 6.17
C SER A 162 25.93 13.69 5.05
N ASN A 163 26.63 12.60 5.36
CA ASN A 163 27.40 11.80 4.40
C ASN A 163 26.61 10.62 3.82
N PHE A 164 25.31 10.51 4.12
CA PHE A 164 24.45 9.48 3.55
C PHE A 164 24.34 9.66 2.03
N ARG A 165 24.55 8.57 1.29
CA ARG A 165 24.54 8.55 -0.18
C ARG A 165 23.48 7.57 -0.72
N GLY A 166 22.35 7.48 -0.03
CA GLY A 166 21.29 6.54 -0.36
C GLY A 166 21.61 5.08 -0.06
N PHE A 167 20.66 4.21 -0.41
CA PHE A 167 20.78 2.76 -0.30
C PHE A 167 20.99 2.15 -1.68
N ARG A 168 22.15 1.53 -1.91
CA ARG A 168 22.55 1.06 -3.25
C ARG A 168 21.71 -0.09 -3.79
N ASN A 169 21.22 -0.97 -2.91
CA ASN A 169 20.51 -2.20 -3.28
C ASN A 169 19.00 -2.13 -2.97
N LEU A 170 18.50 -0.98 -2.50
CA LEU A 170 17.11 -0.87 -2.06
C LEU A 170 16.18 -0.91 -3.26
N LYS A 171 15.28 -1.91 -3.26
CA LYS A 171 14.26 -2.14 -4.28
C LYS A 171 12.89 -1.67 -3.85
N SER A 172 12.61 -1.72 -2.55
CA SER A 172 11.30 -1.38 -2.00
C SER A 172 11.46 -0.49 -0.78
N LEU A 173 10.80 0.66 -0.80
CA LEU A 173 10.75 1.60 0.31
C LEU A 173 9.29 1.89 0.66
N ASP A 174 8.90 1.53 1.88
CA ASP A 174 7.57 1.81 2.42
C ASP A 174 7.72 2.67 3.68
N LEU A 175 7.14 3.86 3.64
CA LEU A 175 7.21 4.83 4.71
C LEU A 175 5.80 5.30 5.05
N GLN A 176 5.38 5.08 6.29
CA GLN A 176 4.03 5.40 6.73
C GLN A 176 4.06 6.18 8.04
N HIS A 177 3.29 7.26 8.14
CA HIS A 177 3.29 8.15 9.31
C HIS A 177 4.68 8.70 9.65
N VAL A 178 5.48 9.01 8.62
CA VAL A 178 6.87 9.43 8.76
C VAL A 178 7.01 10.96 8.76
N THR A 179 7.93 11.47 9.58
CA THR A 179 8.42 12.86 9.48
C THR A 179 9.78 12.89 8.81
N LEU A 180 9.93 13.70 7.76
CA LEU A 180 11.16 13.84 6.97
C LEU A 180 11.21 15.22 6.29
N ALA A 181 12.39 15.84 6.22
CA ALA A 181 12.57 17.10 5.49
C ALA A 181 12.62 16.85 3.97
N GLN A 182 12.17 17.82 3.16
CA GLN A 182 12.04 17.66 1.71
C GLN A 182 13.37 17.35 1.01
N ASP A 183 14.42 18.12 1.32
CA ASP A 183 15.76 17.95 0.75
C ASP A 183 16.34 16.57 1.07
N VAL A 184 16.09 16.08 2.28
CA VAL A 184 16.50 14.75 2.73
C VAL A 184 15.73 13.66 1.98
N PHE A 185 14.42 13.85 1.76
CA PHE A 185 13.60 12.93 0.98
C PHE A 185 14.07 12.86 -0.48
N GLU A 186 14.22 14.00 -1.14
CA GLU A 186 14.68 14.07 -2.54
C GLU A 186 16.07 13.42 -2.69
N ASN A 187 16.98 13.65 -1.73
CA ASN A 187 18.28 13.00 -1.69
C ASN A 187 18.17 11.48 -1.48
N LEU A 188 17.30 11.01 -0.58
CA LEU A 188 17.09 9.59 -0.33
C LEU A 188 16.63 8.87 -1.60
N ILE A 189 15.60 9.38 -2.28
CA ILE A 189 15.03 8.74 -3.47
C ILE A 189 16.01 8.76 -4.65
N SER A 190 16.61 9.92 -4.95
CA SER A 190 17.56 10.06 -6.07
C SER A 190 18.84 9.23 -5.91
N ASN A 191 19.21 8.86 -4.69
CA ASN A 191 20.37 8.01 -4.41
C ASN A 191 20.03 6.54 -4.14
N CYS A 192 18.80 6.09 -4.44
CA CYS A 192 18.42 4.67 -4.42
C CYS A 192 18.23 4.16 -5.87
N PRO A 193 19.31 3.81 -6.60
CA PRO A 193 19.24 3.56 -8.05
C PRO A 193 18.48 2.29 -8.43
N GLN A 194 18.27 1.35 -7.49
CA GLN A 194 17.55 0.10 -7.74
C GLN A 194 16.09 0.13 -7.26
N LEU A 195 15.58 1.31 -6.88
CA LEU A 195 14.23 1.44 -6.32
C LEU A 195 13.17 1.11 -7.37
N GLU A 196 12.42 0.04 -7.12
CA GLU A 196 11.34 -0.48 -7.98
C GLU A 196 9.95 -0.17 -7.40
N ARG A 197 9.83 -0.07 -6.06
CA ARG A 197 8.57 0.20 -5.36
C ARG A 197 8.73 1.28 -4.30
N LEU A 198 7.84 2.27 -4.34
CA LEU A 198 7.80 3.36 -3.37
C LEU A 198 6.38 3.56 -2.85
N THR A 199 6.19 3.40 -1.54
CA THR A 199 4.93 3.64 -0.84
C THR A 199 5.11 4.76 0.17
N LEU A 200 4.26 5.80 0.11
CA LEU A 200 4.34 6.98 0.95
C LEU A 200 2.98 7.34 1.56
N MET A 201 2.77 7.03 2.84
CA MET A 201 1.49 7.29 3.52
C MET A 201 1.62 8.25 4.69
N ASN A 202 0.75 9.26 4.77
CA ASN A 202 0.62 10.19 5.90
C ASN A 202 1.94 10.84 6.31
N PHE A 203 2.57 11.56 5.38
CA PHE A 203 3.83 12.28 5.61
C PHE A 203 3.63 13.65 6.23
N ASP A 204 4.52 13.99 7.16
CA ASP A 204 4.68 15.34 7.71
C ASP A 204 6.05 15.90 7.30
N GLY A 205 6.09 17.19 6.93
CA GLY A 205 7.35 17.94 6.75
C GLY A 205 7.44 18.71 5.43
N PHE A 206 6.70 18.31 4.40
CA PHE A 206 6.68 18.97 3.09
C PHE A 206 5.38 18.69 2.34
N THR A 207 5.03 19.58 1.41
CA THR A 207 3.81 19.49 0.60
C THR A 207 4.08 19.26 -0.89
N GLN A 208 5.32 19.48 -1.34
CA GLN A 208 5.73 19.35 -2.74
C GLN A 208 6.53 18.06 -2.90
N LEU A 209 6.09 17.18 -3.79
CA LEU A 209 6.76 15.89 -4.02
C LEU A 209 7.38 15.84 -5.41
N ASN A 210 8.69 15.61 -5.46
CA ASN A 210 9.45 15.41 -6.69
C ASN A 210 10.15 14.06 -6.65
N ILE A 211 9.75 13.13 -7.53
CA ILE A 211 10.29 11.77 -7.55
C ILE A 211 11.27 11.63 -8.71
N ASP A 212 12.55 11.39 -8.40
CA ASP A 212 13.61 11.09 -9.37
C ASP A 212 14.08 9.64 -9.19
N ALA A 213 13.50 8.70 -9.94
CA ALA A 213 13.70 7.26 -9.73
C ALA A 213 13.62 6.44 -11.05
N PRO A 214 14.74 6.17 -11.75
CA PRO A 214 14.78 5.57 -13.10
C PRO A 214 14.21 4.17 -13.22
N ASN A 215 14.24 3.38 -12.15
CA ASN A 215 13.78 2.00 -12.13
C ASN A 215 12.43 1.80 -11.41
N LEU A 216 11.74 2.90 -11.08
CA LEU A 216 10.49 2.84 -10.35
C LEU A 216 9.39 2.23 -11.22
N LEU A 217 8.77 1.16 -10.73
CA LEU A 217 7.68 0.42 -11.39
C LEU A 217 6.33 0.66 -10.72
N PHE A 218 6.34 0.84 -9.39
CA PHE A 218 5.17 1.01 -8.55
C PHE A 218 5.33 2.21 -7.63
N PHE A 219 4.32 3.08 -7.64
CA PHE A 219 4.25 4.24 -6.77
C PHE A 219 2.88 4.32 -6.11
N ASP A 220 2.84 4.31 -4.79
CA ASP A 220 1.63 4.51 -4.01
C ASP A 220 1.82 5.67 -3.02
N ILE A 221 0.91 6.61 -3.02
CA ILE A 221 0.97 7.79 -2.18
C ILE A 221 -0.40 8.15 -1.61
N GLY A 222 -0.42 8.46 -0.32
CA GLY A 222 -1.60 8.93 0.39
C GLY A 222 -1.23 10.01 1.39
N GLY A 223 -1.69 11.24 1.21
CA GLY A 223 -1.34 12.31 2.14
C GLY A 223 -1.77 13.71 1.76
N ARG A 224 -1.25 14.69 2.51
CA ARG A 224 -1.55 16.12 2.36
C ARG A 224 -0.48 16.82 1.51
N PHE A 225 -0.49 16.56 0.21
CA PHE A 225 0.44 17.15 -0.76
C PHE A 225 -0.25 18.21 -1.62
N GLU A 226 0.45 19.27 -1.96
CA GLU A 226 -0.01 20.35 -2.85
C GLU A 226 0.32 20.09 -4.32
N ASP A 227 1.43 19.40 -4.60
CA ASP A 227 1.84 19.01 -5.96
C ASP A 227 2.64 17.70 -5.92
N VAL A 228 2.56 16.95 -7.01
CA VAL A 228 3.32 15.72 -7.24
C VAL A 228 3.85 15.73 -8.67
N SER A 229 5.17 15.61 -8.79
CA SER A 229 5.85 15.54 -10.09
C SER A 229 6.85 14.40 -10.13
N PHE A 230 7.08 13.89 -11.33
CA PHE A 230 8.07 12.86 -11.59
C PHE A 230 9.18 13.36 -12.50
N LYS A 231 10.35 12.77 -12.35
CA LYS A 231 11.53 13.00 -13.15
C LYS A 231 12.22 11.66 -13.37
N ASN A 232 12.62 11.37 -14.60
CA ASN A 232 13.27 10.10 -14.92
C ASN A 232 12.51 8.86 -14.37
N THR A 233 11.19 8.74 -14.59
CA THR A 233 10.40 7.58 -14.10
C THR A 233 9.68 6.86 -15.25
N SER A 234 10.38 6.64 -16.37
CA SER A 234 9.75 6.12 -17.60
C SER A 234 9.25 4.68 -17.50
N GLN A 235 9.69 3.91 -16.49
CA GLN A 235 9.26 2.53 -16.25
C GLN A 235 8.03 2.42 -15.33
N LEU A 236 7.51 3.56 -14.85
CA LEU A 236 6.43 3.59 -13.87
C LEU A 236 5.13 3.10 -14.51
N ALA A 237 4.71 1.89 -14.11
CA ALA A 237 3.57 1.18 -14.68
C ALA A 237 2.33 1.26 -13.80
N VAL A 238 2.52 1.32 -12.47
CA VAL A 238 1.41 1.32 -11.50
C VAL A 238 1.53 2.55 -10.61
N VAL A 239 0.48 3.36 -10.60
CA VAL A 239 0.37 4.56 -9.77
C VAL A 239 -0.94 4.55 -8.99
N SER A 240 -0.83 4.67 -7.67
CA SER A 240 -1.95 4.94 -6.76
C SER A 240 -1.70 6.26 -6.04
N ILE A 241 -2.66 7.17 -6.08
CA ILE A 241 -2.53 8.52 -5.51
C ILE A 241 -3.80 8.97 -4.81
N GLY A 242 -3.71 9.16 -3.50
CA GLY A 242 -4.73 9.76 -2.64
C GLY A 242 -4.29 11.10 -2.08
N LEU A 243 -4.93 12.18 -2.54
CA LEU A 243 -4.65 13.54 -2.04
C LEU A 243 -5.72 13.98 -1.05
N TYR A 244 -5.31 14.37 0.15
CA TYR A 244 -6.21 14.59 1.29
C TYR A 244 -6.51 16.06 1.58
N LEU A 245 -5.89 17.03 0.90
CA LEU A 245 -6.30 18.44 1.05
C LEU A 245 -7.57 18.68 0.22
N ASN A 246 -8.63 19.10 0.91
CA ASN A 246 -9.81 19.69 0.28
C ASN A 246 -9.64 21.23 0.30
N PHE A 247 -9.52 21.84 -0.88
CA PHE A 247 -9.31 23.29 -1.01
C PHE A 247 -10.56 24.13 -0.73
N GLU A 248 -11.76 23.53 -0.78
CA GLU A 248 -13.02 24.26 -0.62
C GLU A 248 -13.34 24.53 0.85
N ILE A 249 -13.08 23.58 1.75
CA ILE A 249 -13.36 23.75 3.19
C ILE A 249 -12.30 24.64 3.86
N ASN A 250 -11.07 24.68 3.30
CA ASN A 250 -9.95 25.45 3.83
C ASN A 250 -9.91 26.86 3.23
N HIS A 251 -10.99 27.63 3.36
CA HIS A 251 -11.16 29.01 2.86
C HIS A 251 -10.15 30.05 3.41
N SER A 252 -9.15 29.67 4.21
CA SER A 252 -8.22 30.63 4.83
C SER A 252 -6.92 30.86 4.07
N ARG A 253 -6.58 30.03 3.06
CA ARG A 253 -5.41 30.27 2.20
C ARG A 253 -5.62 29.67 0.81
N LEU A 254 -6.28 30.42 -0.08
CA LEU A 254 -6.04 30.29 -1.52
C LEU A 254 -4.54 30.57 -1.75
N HIS A 255 -3.69 29.56 -1.60
CA HIS A 255 -2.31 29.66 -2.02
C HIS A 255 -2.32 29.88 -3.53
N VAL A 256 -1.72 31.00 -3.95
CA VAL A 256 -1.50 31.45 -5.34
C VAL A 256 -0.55 30.49 -6.11
N GLY A 257 -0.54 29.20 -5.76
CA GLY A 257 0.38 28.18 -6.25
C GLY A 257 -0.15 26.75 -6.17
N SER A 258 -1.47 26.54 -6.01
CA SER A 258 -2.07 25.20 -6.11
C SER A 258 -1.85 24.63 -7.51
N SER A 259 -1.15 23.49 -7.60
CA SER A 259 -0.93 22.78 -8.86
C SER A 259 -2.23 22.14 -9.35
N ASN A 260 -2.44 22.18 -10.67
CA ASN A 260 -3.51 21.42 -11.33
C ASN A 260 -3.07 20.01 -11.75
N LEU A 261 -1.94 19.53 -11.22
CA LEU A 261 -1.33 18.23 -11.49
C LEU A 261 -1.09 17.93 -12.98
N LEU A 262 -1.12 18.91 -13.89
CA LEU A 262 -0.86 18.62 -15.30
C LEU A 262 0.56 18.07 -15.53
N LYS A 263 1.54 18.56 -14.74
CA LYS A 263 2.93 18.07 -14.80
C LYS A 263 3.07 16.60 -14.41
N PHE A 264 2.16 16.08 -13.58
CA PHE A 264 2.11 14.67 -13.18
C PHE A 264 2.07 13.76 -14.42
N PHE A 265 1.21 14.09 -15.40
CA PHE A 265 1.01 13.27 -16.60
C PHE A 265 2.13 13.39 -17.64
N TYR A 266 2.98 14.44 -17.58
CA TYR A 266 4.03 14.64 -18.58
C TYR A 266 5.08 13.51 -18.56
N HIS A 267 5.29 12.90 -17.40
CA HIS A 267 6.32 11.89 -17.16
C HIS A 267 5.77 10.48 -16.94
N LEU A 268 4.49 10.24 -17.28
CA LEU A 268 3.80 8.95 -17.13
C LEU A 268 3.31 8.34 -18.47
N PRO A 269 4.08 8.33 -19.57
CA PRO A 269 3.57 7.84 -20.86
C PRO A 269 3.23 6.34 -20.87
N HIS A 270 3.83 5.55 -19.97
CA HIS A 270 3.71 4.09 -19.95
C HIS A 270 2.92 3.55 -18.74
N VAL A 271 2.12 4.40 -18.10
CA VAL A 271 1.29 3.99 -16.97
C VAL A 271 0.21 3.01 -17.45
N GLN A 272 0.15 1.83 -16.83
CA GLN A 272 -0.80 0.76 -17.15
C GLN A 272 -1.99 0.74 -16.19
N ARG A 273 -1.73 1.08 -14.91
CA ARG A 273 -2.72 1.11 -13.84
C ARG A 273 -2.62 2.44 -13.10
N LEU A 274 -3.72 3.20 -13.10
CA LEU A 274 -3.83 4.46 -12.38
C LEU A 274 -5.02 4.42 -11.41
N GLU A 275 -4.76 4.68 -10.14
CA GLU A 275 -5.78 4.81 -9.10
C GLU A 275 -5.72 6.22 -8.52
N VAL A 276 -6.75 7.02 -8.76
CA VAL A 276 -6.87 8.39 -8.23
C VAL A 276 -7.95 8.44 -7.16
N GLN A 277 -7.52 8.64 -5.92
CA GLN A 277 -8.33 8.53 -4.73
C GLN A 277 -8.52 9.90 -4.03
N SER A 278 -9.40 9.90 -3.03
CA SER A 278 -9.71 11.07 -2.19
C SER A 278 -10.10 12.30 -3.00
N TYR A 279 -9.34 13.40 -2.94
CA TYR A 279 -9.66 14.68 -3.61
C TYR A 279 -8.93 14.90 -4.93
N PHE A 280 -8.26 13.88 -5.50
CA PHE A 280 -7.42 14.07 -6.69
C PHE A 280 -8.13 14.82 -7.84
N LEU A 281 -9.38 14.49 -8.15
CA LEU A 281 -10.12 15.15 -9.22
C LEU A 281 -10.32 16.66 -8.96
N LYS A 282 -10.43 17.08 -7.70
CA LYS A 282 -10.49 18.51 -7.34
C LYS A 282 -9.18 19.24 -7.67
N TYR A 283 -8.04 18.57 -7.59
CA TYR A 283 -6.74 19.15 -7.98
C TYR A 283 -6.70 19.36 -9.50
N LEU A 284 -7.08 18.34 -10.27
CA LEU A 284 -7.13 18.46 -11.74
C LEU A 284 -8.15 19.52 -12.20
N ALA A 285 -9.18 19.75 -11.39
CA ALA A 285 -10.20 20.77 -11.58
C ALA A 285 -9.82 22.19 -11.09
N VAL A 286 -8.62 22.39 -10.52
CA VAL A 286 -8.17 23.73 -10.10
C VAL A 286 -8.05 24.66 -11.31
N GLY A 287 -8.76 25.79 -11.26
CA GLY A 287 -8.80 26.77 -12.34
C GLY A 287 -9.76 26.37 -13.46
N VAL A 288 -9.28 26.42 -14.70
CA VAL A 288 -10.04 25.94 -15.88
C VAL A 288 -9.74 24.45 -16.04
N VAL A 289 -10.79 23.62 -16.00
CA VAL A 289 -10.65 22.17 -16.15
C VAL A 289 -10.05 21.86 -17.53
N PRO A 290 -8.95 21.10 -17.60
CA PRO A 290 -8.32 20.76 -18.88
C PRO A 290 -9.25 19.89 -19.73
N ILE A 291 -9.37 20.21 -21.02
CA ILE A 291 -10.09 19.35 -21.99
C ILE A 291 -9.26 18.10 -22.29
N ASN A 292 -7.94 18.28 -22.45
CA ASN A 292 -6.98 17.22 -22.72
C ASN A 292 -5.83 17.26 -21.74
N LEU A 293 -5.28 16.08 -21.45
CA LEU A 293 -4.04 15.95 -20.69
C LEU A 293 -2.85 16.40 -21.57
N PRO A 294 -1.71 16.78 -20.96
CA PRO A 294 -0.52 17.18 -21.73
C PRO A 294 0.04 16.05 -22.59
N ARG A 295 -0.22 14.80 -22.23
CA ARG A 295 0.09 13.58 -22.98
C ARG A 295 -1.02 12.56 -22.77
N GLU A 296 -1.29 11.78 -23.80
CA GLU A 296 -2.22 10.66 -23.73
C GLU A 296 -1.62 9.50 -22.90
N CYS A 297 -2.46 8.86 -22.11
CA CYS A 297 -2.14 7.66 -21.35
C CYS A 297 -2.47 6.43 -22.21
N ALA A 298 -1.76 6.26 -23.32
CA ALA A 298 -2.08 5.23 -24.32
C ALA A 298 -1.94 3.79 -23.79
N ASP A 299 -1.04 3.56 -22.83
CA ASP A 299 -0.81 2.24 -22.23
C ASP A 299 -1.76 1.92 -21.06
N LEU A 300 -2.61 2.87 -20.66
CA LEU A 300 -3.48 2.73 -19.50
C LEU A 300 -4.62 1.76 -19.79
N SER A 301 -4.62 0.61 -19.10
CA SER A 301 -5.64 -0.43 -19.25
C SER A 301 -6.63 -0.46 -18.08
N TYR A 302 -6.22 0.03 -16.89
CA TYR A 302 -7.05 0.11 -15.69
C TYR A 302 -7.01 1.52 -15.08
N LEU A 303 -8.19 2.07 -14.81
CA LEU A 303 -8.38 3.35 -14.13
C LEU A 303 -9.37 3.18 -12.98
N SER A 304 -8.97 3.58 -11.77
CA SER A 304 -9.88 3.73 -10.63
C SER A 304 -9.99 5.21 -10.24
N ILE A 305 -11.21 5.74 -10.17
CA ILE A 305 -11.49 7.13 -9.82
C ILE A 305 -12.40 7.22 -8.60
N ARG A 306 -12.06 8.12 -7.68
CA ARG A 306 -12.96 8.53 -6.59
C ARG A 306 -13.54 9.91 -6.90
N ILE A 307 -14.86 10.01 -7.00
CA ILE A 307 -15.56 11.17 -7.58
C ILE A 307 -16.74 11.66 -6.72
N ASN A 308 -16.91 12.97 -6.62
CA ASN A 308 -18.15 13.59 -6.15
C ASN A 308 -19.03 13.99 -7.36
N PHE A 309 -20.13 13.27 -7.58
CA PHE A 309 -21.05 13.56 -8.69
C PHE A 309 -21.89 14.83 -8.51
N ASN A 310 -21.85 15.47 -7.35
CA ASN A 310 -22.44 16.80 -7.17
C ASN A 310 -21.51 17.93 -7.63
N ASP A 311 -20.24 17.64 -7.93
CA ASP A 311 -19.25 18.60 -8.40
C ASP A 311 -19.04 18.46 -9.92
N SER A 312 -19.57 19.42 -10.68
CA SER A 312 -19.49 19.45 -12.14
C SER A 312 -18.04 19.53 -12.66
N LYS A 313 -17.11 20.11 -11.88
CA LYS A 313 -15.70 20.19 -12.25
C LYS A 313 -14.99 18.86 -12.03
N GLU A 314 -15.32 18.12 -10.98
CA GLU A 314 -14.81 16.75 -10.81
C GLU A 314 -15.29 15.82 -11.93
N ILE A 315 -16.56 15.92 -12.33
CA ILE A 315 -17.09 15.18 -13.49
C ILE A 315 -16.30 15.54 -14.75
N SER A 316 -16.07 16.82 -14.99
CA SER A 316 -15.28 17.30 -16.14
C SER A 316 -13.83 16.79 -16.09
N ALA A 317 -13.22 16.74 -14.91
CA ALA A 317 -11.87 16.21 -14.70
C ALA A 317 -11.80 14.70 -14.95
N ALA A 318 -12.79 13.93 -14.49
CA ALA A 318 -12.89 12.50 -14.77
C ALA A 318 -13.01 12.23 -16.28
N LEU A 319 -13.82 13.02 -16.99
CA LEU A 319 -13.97 12.90 -18.44
C LEU A 319 -12.70 13.28 -19.20
N CYS A 320 -11.93 14.24 -18.71
CA CYS A 320 -10.60 14.54 -19.23
C CYS A 320 -9.69 13.30 -19.15
N LEU A 321 -9.66 12.59 -18.01
CA LEU A 321 -8.89 11.34 -17.87
C LEU A 321 -9.37 10.27 -18.87
N LEU A 322 -10.68 10.05 -18.97
CA LEU A 322 -11.25 9.04 -19.89
C LEU A 322 -10.95 9.37 -21.35
N ARG A 323 -11.07 10.64 -21.77
CA ARG A 323 -10.78 11.08 -23.14
C ARG A 323 -9.33 10.83 -23.56
N ASN A 324 -8.40 10.92 -22.61
CA ASN A 324 -6.96 10.79 -22.86
C ASN A 324 -6.45 9.37 -22.59
N SER A 325 -7.34 8.38 -22.44
CA SER A 325 -7.02 6.98 -22.16
C SER A 325 -7.64 6.05 -23.22
N PRO A 326 -7.15 6.09 -24.48
CA PRO A 326 -7.83 5.46 -25.63
C PRO A 326 -7.95 3.93 -25.56
N ASN A 327 -7.06 3.26 -24.83
CA ASN A 327 -7.02 1.80 -24.70
C ASN A 327 -7.51 1.30 -23.33
N LEU A 328 -8.22 2.15 -22.58
CA LEU A 328 -8.75 1.81 -21.27
C LEU A 328 -9.78 0.66 -21.37
N GLN A 329 -9.56 -0.42 -20.61
CA GLN A 329 -10.42 -1.61 -20.63
C GLN A 329 -11.23 -1.76 -19.33
N GLU A 330 -10.63 -1.39 -18.20
CA GLU A 330 -11.22 -1.52 -16.87
C GLU A 330 -11.37 -0.15 -16.21
N LEU A 331 -12.61 0.19 -15.83
CA LEU A 331 -12.92 1.42 -15.10
C LEU A 331 -13.61 1.11 -13.78
N GLU A 332 -13.02 1.57 -12.69
CA GLU A 332 -13.62 1.55 -11.37
C GLU A 332 -13.97 2.97 -10.91
N ILE A 333 -15.20 3.15 -10.42
CA ILE A 333 -15.73 4.43 -9.96
C ILE A 333 -16.21 4.23 -8.53
N LEU A 334 -15.69 5.06 -7.62
CA LEU A 334 -16.09 5.11 -6.23
C LEU A 334 -16.77 6.45 -5.95
N GLY A 335 -18.08 6.44 -5.76
CA GLY A 335 -18.87 7.62 -5.42
C GLY A 335 -18.53 8.15 -4.03
N ARG A 336 -18.47 9.48 -3.89
CA ARG A 336 -18.33 10.19 -2.61
C ARG A 336 -19.63 10.93 -2.27
N PRO A 337 -20.55 10.31 -1.51
CA PRO A 337 -21.83 10.93 -1.15
C PRO A 337 -21.71 11.96 -0.01
N GLU A 338 -20.57 11.99 0.70
CA GLU A 338 -20.38 12.66 1.99
C GLU A 338 -20.21 14.19 1.91
N GLU A 339 -20.00 14.76 0.72
CA GLU A 339 -19.87 16.22 0.51
C GLU A 339 -21.12 16.78 -0.18
N GLN A 340 -22.24 16.79 0.54
CA GLN A 340 -23.41 17.60 0.19
C GLN A 340 -23.13 19.07 0.54
N THR A 341 -22.27 19.73 -0.24
CA THR A 341 -22.13 21.19 -0.11
C THR A 341 -23.37 21.87 -0.67
N VAL A 342 -23.90 22.78 0.13
CA VAL A 342 -25.07 23.60 -0.16
C VAL A 342 -24.75 24.51 -1.35
N LEU A 343 -25.54 24.38 -2.42
CA LEU A 343 -25.69 25.33 -3.53
C LEU A 343 -24.44 25.60 -4.39
N SER A 344 -24.18 24.72 -5.37
CA SER A 344 -23.78 25.20 -6.70
C SER A 344 -24.96 25.05 -7.64
N THR A 345 -25.70 26.14 -7.83
CA THR A 345 -26.73 26.31 -8.87
C THR A 345 -26.09 26.44 -10.26
N ASP A 346 -25.03 25.67 -10.52
CA ASP A 346 -24.48 25.60 -11.87
C ASP A 346 -25.42 24.69 -12.66
N ASN A 347 -26.02 25.28 -13.69
CA ASN A 347 -26.95 24.63 -14.59
C ASN A 347 -26.16 23.54 -15.34
N TYR A 348 -26.16 22.34 -14.78
CA TYR A 348 -25.42 21.19 -15.26
C TYR A 348 -25.93 20.79 -16.65
N CYS A 349 -25.21 21.21 -17.68
CA CYS A 349 -25.54 20.95 -19.07
C CYS A 349 -24.74 19.74 -19.57
N TRP A 350 -25.38 18.57 -19.57
CA TRP A 350 -24.81 17.34 -20.11
C TRP A 350 -24.49 17.39 -21.61
N GLU A 351 -25.17 18.25 -22.36
CA GLU A 351 -25.12 18.25 -23.82
C GLU A 351 -23.77 18.77 -24.36
N ASP A 352 -23.14 19.72 -23.66
CA ASP A 352 -21.80 20.24 -24.04
C ASP A 352 -20.68 19.21 -23.79
N VAL A 353 -20.92 18.25 -22.90
CA VAL A 353 -19.96 17.25 -22.44
C VAL A 353 -19.80 16.10 -23.45
N TYR A 354 -20.88 15.71 -24.12
CA TYR A 354 -20.91 14.59 -25.08
C TYR A 354 -20.20 14.89 -26.41
N LEU A 355 -20.23 16.14 -26.88
CA LEU A 355 -19.88 16.50 -28.25
C LEU A 355 -18.40 16.25 -28.63
N THR A 356 -17.55 15.93 -27.65
CA THR A 356 -16.10 15.85 -27.82
C THR A 356 -15.49 14.49 -27.41
N CYS A 357 -16.31 13.50 -27.03
CA CYS A 357 -15.81 12.19 -26.62
C CYS A 357 -15.78 11.19 -27.78
N SER A 358 -14.65 10.51 -27.93
CA SER A 358 -14.50 9.38 -28.85
C SER A 358 -15.02 8.10 -28.22
N VAL A 359 -15.25 7.09 -29.05
CA VAL A 359 -15.62 5.74 -28.63
C VAL A 359 -14.56 5.18 -27.67
N MET A 360 -15.01 4.63 -26.54
CA MET A 360 -14.17 4.01 -25.51
C MET A 360 -14.03 2.49 -25.74
N GLN A 361 -12.90 1.93 -25.34
CA GLN A 361 -12.62 0.49 -25.42
C GLN A 361 -12.92 -0.27 -24.11
N LEU A 362 -13.78 0.31 -23.26
CA LEU A 362 -14.12 -0.27 -21.97
C LEU A 362 -14.80 -1.63 -22.13
N ARG A 363 -14.35 -2.62 -21.35
CA ARG A 363 -14.91 -3.97 -21.25
C ARG A 363 -15.57 -4.22 -19.91
N TYR A 364 -14.95 -3.72 -18.83
CA TYR A 364 -15.40 -3.93 -17.46
C TYR A 364 -15.53 -2.59 -16.76
N VAL A 365 -16.73 -2.31 -16.24
CA VAL A 365 -17.00 -1.13 -15.42
C VAL A 365 -17.51 -1.56 -14.07
N ARG A 366 -16.93 -1.05 -12.98
CA ARG A 366 -17.43 -1.21 -11.62
C ARG A 366 -17.73 0.15 -11.02
N ILE A 367 -18.94 0.32 -10.49
CA ILE A 367 -19.39 1.56 -9.85
C ILE A 367 -19.88 1.19 -8.46
N ASP A 368 -19.26 1.76 -7.42
CA ASP A 368 -19.64 1.57 -6.02
C ASP A 368 -20.01 2.93 -5.39
N GLY A 369 -20.87 2.91 -4.37
CA GLY A 369 -21.17 4.06 -3.53
C GLY A 369 -22.11 5.10 -4.14
N ILE A 370 -22.90 4.76 -5.16
CA ILE A 370 -23.85 5.69 -5.80
C ILE A 370 -25.21 5.72 -5.09
N SER A 371 -25.95 6.80 -5.29
CA SER A 371 -27.24 7.09 -4.64
C SER A 371 -28.44 7.19 -5.60
N GLY A 372 -28.19 7.24 -6.91
CA GLY A 372 -29.20 7.39 -7.96
C GLY A 372 -29.51 8.84 -8.35
N ILE A 373 -28.64 9.80 -8.04
CA ILE A 373 -28.85 11.20 -8.46
C ILE A 373 -28.65 11.36 -9.97
N GLN A 374 -29.27 12.38 -10.56
CA GLN A 374 -29.25 12.60 -12.01
C GLN A 374 -27.83 12.62 -12.61
N PRO A 375 -26.83 13.31 -12.04
CA PRO A 375 -25.47 13.29 -12.58
C PRO A 375 -24.82 11.89 -12.60
N GLU A 376 -25.10 11.03 -11.62
CA GLU A 376 -24.62 9.65 -11.60
C GLU A 376 -25.26 8.84 -12.74
N LEU A 377 -26.60 8.93 -12.86
CA LEU A 377 -27.39 8.22 -13.86
C LEU A 377 -26.96 8.58 -15.28
N ASP A 378 -26.77 9.86 -15.54
CA ASP A 378 -26.34 10.31 -16.84
C ASP A 378 -24.88 9.90 -17.13
N PHE A 379 -24.00 9.83 -16.12
CA PHE A 379 -22.63 9.33 -16.30
C PHE A 379 -22.61 7.86 -16.66
N ILE A 380 -23.47 7.08 -16.03
CA ILE A 380 -23.69 5.68 -16.39
C ILE A 380 -24.21 5.57 -17.83
N SER A 381 -25.21 6.37 -18.18
CA SER A 381 -25.76 6.42 -19.55
C SER A 381 -24.68 6.76 -20.59
N PHE A 382 -23.82 7.74 -20.30
CA PHE A 382 -22.67 8.08 -21.13
C PHE A 382 -21.74 6.90 -21.34
N LEU A 383 -21.32 6.21 -20.27
CA LEU A 383 -20.46 5.04 -20.40
C LEU A 383 -21.10 3.94 -21.25
N LEU A 384 -22.41 3.69 -21.09
CA LEU A 384 -23.14 2.68 -21.86
C LEU A 384 -23.27 3.02 -23.35
N ILE A 385 -23.43 4.30 -23.69
CA ILE A 385 -23.57 4.76 -25.07
C ILE A 385 -22.22 4.79 -25.79
N TYR A 386 -21.13 5.16 -25.10
CA TYR A 386 -19.83 5.37 -25.72
C TYR A 386 -18.89 4.15 -25.63
N SER A 387 -19.34 3.03 -25.06
CA SER A 387 -18.55 1.79 -24.92
C SER A 387 -19.17 0.61 -25.68
N PRO A 388 -18.93 0.48 -27.00
CA PRO A 388 -19.49 -0.59 -27.83
C PRO A 388 -18.93 -1.99 -27.50
N GLU A 389 -17.74 -2.07 -26.89
CA GLU A 389 -17.08 -3.32 -26.50
C GLU A 389 -17.37 -3.72 -25.04
N LEU A 390 -18.29 -3.03 -24.36
CA LEU A 390 -18.59 -3.27 -22.96
C LEU A 390 -19.16 -4.69 -22.76
N GLU A 391 -18.53 -5.48 -21.90
CA GLU A 391 -18.97 -6.84 -21.58
C GLU A 391 -19.78 -6.85 -20.28
N ARG A 392 -19.33 -6.11 -19.26
CA ARG A 392 -19.97 -6.10 -17.95
C ARG A 392 -19.88 -4.74 -17.29
N MET A 393 -21.00 -4.29 -16.73
CA MET A 393 -21.09 -3.16 -15.82
C MET A 393 -21.68 -3.62 -14.49
N THR A 394 -20.90 -3.52 -13.41
CA THR A 394 -21.35 -3.81 -12.06
C THR A 394 -21.66 -2.51 -11.32
N VAL A 395 -22.87 -2.40 -10.78
CA VAL A 395 -23.33 -1.24 -10.02
C VAL A 395 -23.71 -1.68 -8.62
N LYS A 396 -23.07 -1.07 -7.62
CA LYS A 396 -23.34 -1.28 -6.20
C LYS A 396 -23.69 0.06 -5.56
N PRO A 397 -24.92 0.24 -5.04
CA PRO A 397 -25.28 1.50 -4.39
C PRO A 397 -24.73 1.58 -2.97
N GLY A 398 -24.52 2.82 -2.50
CA GLY A 398 -24.06 3.09 -1.14
C GLY A 398 -25.14 2.99 -0.06
N SER A 399 -26.42 2.97 -0.43
CA SER A 399 -27.56 2.87 0.50
C SER A 399 -28.76 2.14 -0.14
N SER A 400 -29.82 1.91 0.63
CA SER A 400 -30.99 1.10 0.26
C SER A 400 -31.95 1.75 -0.77
N VAL A 401 -31.43 2.46 -1.76
CA VAL A 401 -32.21 3.10 -2.86
C VAL A 401 -32.55 2.08 -3.98
N GLY A 402 -32.35 0.79 -3.71
CA GLY A 402 -31.99 -0.18 -4.75
C GLY A 402 -33.00 -0.53 -5.82
N SER A 403 -34.31 -0.42 -5.53
CA SER A 403 -35.33 -0.90 -6.48
C SER A 403 -35.64 0.07 -7.61
N GLU A 404 -35.45 1.38 -7.41
CA GLU A 404 -35.70 2.41 -8.43
C GLU A 404 -34.49 2.60 -9.33
N LEU A 405 -33.30 2.68 -8.73
CA LEU A 405 -32.02 2.74 -9.46
C LEU A 405 -31.88 1.58 -10.44
N MET A 406 -32.17 0.35 -10.00
CA MET A 406 -32.17 -0.84 -10.88
C MET A 406 -33.07 -0.65 -12.11
N LYS A 407 -34.30 -0.15 -11.91
CA LYS A 407 -35.27 0.01 -13.01
C LYS A 407 -34.80 1.03 -14.03
N GLU A 408 -34.17 2.13 -13.59
CA GLU A 408 -33.60 3.14 -14.47
C GLU A 408 -32.41 2.60 -15.26
N LEU A 409 -31.49 1.87 -14.61
CA LEU A 409 -30.33 1.25 -15.27
C LEU A 409 -30.74 0.29 -16.41
N LEU A 410 -31.84 -0.44 -16.23
CA LEU A 410 -32.37 -1.35 -17.26
C LEU A 410 -32.96 -0.61 -18.48
N ARG A 411 -33.35 0.66 -18.33
CA ARG A 411 -33.95 1.47 -19.42
C ARG A 411 -32.92 2.13 -20.32
N PHE A 412 -31.66 2.24 -19.87
CA PHE A 412 -30.63 2.91 -20.65
C PHE A 412 -30.31 2.18 -21.96
N ARG A 413 -30.18 2.98 -23.02
CA ARG A 413 -29.65 2.51 -24.30
C ARG A 413 -28.17 2.16 -24.12
N ARG A 414 -27.74 1.11 -24.80
CA ARG A 414 -26.36 0.60 -24.73
C ARG A 414 -25.87 0.42 -26.15
N SER A 415 -24.63 0.81 -26.42
CA SER A 415 -24.01 0.56 -27.72
C SER A 415 -23.54 -0.89 -27.85
N SER A 416 -23.15 -1.52 -26.75
CA SER A 416 -22.78 -2.94 -26.74
C SER A 416 -24.00 -3.84 -26.66
N GLY A 417 -24.13 -4.77 -27.62
CA GLY A 417 -25.13 -5.83 -27.59
C GLY A 417 -24.81 -6.97 -26.63
N ARG A 418 -23.61 -7.00 -26.03
CA ARG A 418 -23.14 -8.04 -25.10
C ARG A 418 -23.08 -7.58 -23.65
N ALA A 419 -23.29 -6.29 -23.39
CA ALA A 419 -23.15 -5.69 -22.06
C ALA A 419 -24.17 -6.23 -21.06
N GLU A 420 -23.68 -6.96 -20.07
CA GLU A 420 -24.42 -7.38 -18.89
C GLU A 420 -24.36 -6.28 -17.81
N ILE A 421 -25.52 -5.82 -17.33
CA ILE A 421 -25.60 -4.92 -16.17
C ILE A 421 -25.92 -5.77 -14.94
N ILE A 422 -24.97 -5.84 -14.02
CA ILE A 422 -25.09 -6.57 -12.76
C ILE A 422 -25.29 -5.55 -11.66
N TYR A 423 -26.41 -5.63 -10.98
CA TYR A 423 -26.67 -4.83 -9.80
C TYR A 423 -26.39 -5.68 -8.55
N VAL A 424 -25.58 -5.15 -7.64
CA VAL A 424 -25.19 -5.83 -6.40
C VAL A 424 -25.86 -5.14 -5.24
N GLU A 425 -26.65 -5.88 -4.47
CA GLU A 425 -27.27 -5.34 -3.26
C GLU A 425 -26.20 -4.93 -2.23
N PRO A 426 -26.38 -3.80 -1.53
CA PRO A 426 -25.49 -3.40 -0.45
C PRO A 426 -25.55 -4.44 0.68
N SER A 427 -24.37 -4.83 1.16
CA SER A 427 -24.15 -5.80 2.24
C SER A 427 -24.44 -5.25 3.62
#